data_AF-A0A2E0W8G5-F1
#
_entry.id   AF-A0A2E0W8G5-F1
#
_cell.length_a   1.000
_cell.length_b   1.000
_cell.length_c   1.000
_cell.angle_alpha   90.00
_cell.angle_beta   90.00
_cell.angle_gamma   90.00
#
_symmetry.space_group_name_H-M   'P 1'
#
loop_
_entity.id
_entity.type
_entity.pdbx_description
1 polymer ?
#
loop_
_entity_poly.entity_id
_entity_poly.type
_entity_poly.pdbx_seq_one_letter_code
_entity_poly.pdbx_strand_id
1 'polypeptide(L)'
;MGVFDFLGSAIKPVTDLIDNLSTSDEEKAELKNKLLEIENSYKAKVLEYESKVVESQKEIMVAELQQDDLYTKRARPTVLYAGLIILLVNHVLLPWASYFRGMTVPSIDLPSEFWLAWGGVAGIYAFGRSREKLNNSKVDKLK
;
A
#
# COMPACT_ATOMS: atom_id res chain seq x y z
N MET A 1 -19.02 -6.27 -23.57
CA MET A 1 -19.73 -5.43 -24.55
C MET A 1 -19.88 -4.07 -23.92
N GLY A 2 -18.99 -3.16 -24.30
CA GLY A 2 -18.69 -1.96 -23.51
C GLY A 2 -19.70 -0.84 -23.70
N VAL A 3 -19.90 -0.05 -22.65
CA VAL A 3 -20.59 1.24 -22.66
C VAL A 3 -20.15 2.18 -23.80
N PHE A 4 -18.93 2.02 -24.33
CA PHE A 4 -18.44 2.73 -25.51
C PHE A 4 -19.20 2.39 -26.81
N ASP A 5 -19.64 1.14 -27.01
CA ASP A 5 -20.44 0.76 -28.20
C ASP A 5 -21.87 1.28 -28.10
N PHE A 6 -22.42 1.35 -26.88
CA PHE A 6 -23.73 1.91 -26.62
C PHE A 6 -23.76 3.43 -26.85
N LEU A 7 -22.72 4.14 -26.38
CA LEU A 7 -22.57 5.58 -26.63
C LEU A 7 -22.30 5.86 -28.12
N GLY A 8 -21.44 5.07 -28.77
CA GLY A 8 -21.17 5.20 -30.21
C GLY A 8 -22.42 4.97 -31.08
N SER A 9 -23.32 4.07 -30.65
CA SER A 9 -24.58 3.81 -31.35
C SER A 9 -25.64 4.88 -31.10
N ALA A 10 -25.62 5.56 -29.95
CA ALA A 10 -26.53 6.66 -29.65
C ALA A 10 -26.14 7.98 -30.33
N ILE A 11 -24.84 8.19 -30.59
CA ILE A 11 -24.32 9.44 -31.19
C ILE A 11 -24.51 9.49 -32.71
N LYS A 12 -24.48 8.33 -33.39
CA LYS A 12 -24.70 8.24 -34.84
C LYS A 12 -26.04 8.83 -35.31
N PRO A 13 -27.21 8.44 -34.76
CA PRO A 13 -28.50 8.99 -35.20
C PRO A 13 -28.62 10.49 -34.90
N VAL A 14 -27.95 10.99 -33.85
CA VAL A 14 -27.89 12.43 -33.56
C VAL A 14 -27.07 13.16 -34.63
N THR A 15 -25.99 12.54 -35.12
CA THR A 15 -25.14 13.10 -36.18
C THR A 15 -25.87 13.09 -37.54
N ASP A 16 -26.61 12.02 -37.83
CA ASP A 16 -27.38 11.88 -39.08
C ASP A 16 -28.63 12.80 -39.13
N LEU A 17 -29.23 13.12 -37.98
CA LEU A 17 -30.30 14.11 -37.88
C LEU A 17 -29.78 15.55 -38.04
N ILE A 18 -28.56 15.82 -37.56
CA ILE A 18 -27.87 17.11 -37.77
C ILE A 18 -27.53 17.30 -39.25
N ASP A 19 -27.10 16.25 -39.94
CA ASP A 19 -26.74 16.30 -41.37
C ASP A 19 -27.95 16.46 -42.31
N ASN A 20 -29.16 16.03 -41.91
CA ASN A 20 -30.37 16.16 -42.73
C ASN A 20 -31.16 17.47 -42.55
N LEU A 21 -30.91 18.25 -41.48
CA LEU A 21 -31.77 19.39 -41.11
C LEU A 21 -31.15 20.78 -41.28
N SER A 22 -29.85 20.96 -41.55
CA SER A 22 -29.25 22.31 -41.61
C SER A 22 -28.43 22.58 -42.87
N THR A 23 -28.84 23.60 -43.63
CA THR A 23 -28.14 24.21 -44.77
C THR A 23 -27.29 25.41 -44.32
N SER A 24 -26.73 25.38 -43.11
CA SER A 24 -25.85 26.44 -42.59
C SER A 24 -24.64 25.82 -41.88
N ASP A 25 -23.47 25.89 -42.53
CA ASP A 25 -22.20 25.39 -41.99
C ASP A 25 -21.82 26.04 -40.64
N GLU A 26 -22.36 27.22 -40.33
CA GLU A 26 -22.10 27.98 -39.11
C GLU A 26 -22.87 27.46 -37.89
N GLU A 27 -24.14 27.07 -38.06
CA GLU A 27 -24.92 26.45 -36.97
C GLU A 27 -24.38 25.06 -36.60
N LYS A 28 -23.89 24.31 -37.60
CA LYS A 28 -23.23 23.02 -37.39
C LYS A 28 -21.91 23.16 -36.61
N ALA A 29 -21.14 24.22 -36.87
CA ALA A 29 -19.93 24.51 -36.13
C ALA A 29 -20.21 24.92 -34.68
N GLU A 30 -21.24 25.74 -34.44
CA GLU A 30 -21.63 26.18 -33.10
C GLU A 30 -22.21 25.01 -32.27
N LEU A 31 -23.02 24.15 -32.88
CA LEU A 31 -23.55 22.93 -32.24
C LEU A 31 -22.43 21.93 -31.93
N LYS A 32 -21.43 21.79 -32.79
CA LYS A 32 -20.25 20.95 -32.55
C LYS A 32 -19.41 21.47 -31.38
N ASN A 33 -19.25 22.79 -31.27
CA ASN A 33 -18.57 23.40 -30.13
C ASN A 33 -19.33 23.18 -28.81
N LYS A 34 -20.67 23.34 -28.81
CA LYS A 34 -21.50 23.04 -27.64
C LYS A 34 -21.45 21.56 -27.25
N LEU A 35 -21.43 20.65 -28.22
CA LEU A 35 -21.27 19.21 -27.98
C LEU A 35 -19.90 18.89 -27.35
N LEU A 36 -18.82 19.49 -27.85
CA LEU A 36 -17.48 19.32 -27.28
C LEU A 36 -17.38 19.87 -25.86
N GLU A 37 -18.02 21.00 -25.58
CA GLU A 37 -18.08 21.58 -24.24
C GLU A 37 -18.84 20.67 -23.26
N ILE A 38 -19.98 20.13 -23.71
CA ILE A 38 -20.75 19.14 -22.94
C ILE A 38 -19.91 17.88 -22.70
N GLU A 39 -19.22 17.37 -23.72
CA GLU A 39 -18.36 16.18 -23.61
C GLU A 39 -17.20 16.40 -22.63
N ASN A 40 -16.57 17.57 -22.68
CA ASN A 40 -15.51 17.95 -21.74
C ASN A 40 -16.03 18.08 -20.31
N SER A 41 -17.20 18.70 -20.12
CA SER A 41 -17.83 18.82 -18.80
C SER A 41 -18.21 17.44 -18.22
N TYR A 42 -18.63 16.52 -19.08
CA TYR A 42 -18.98 15.16 -18.69
C TYR A 42 -17.72 14.36 -18.31
N LYS A 43 -16.66 14.43 -19.13
CA LYS A 43 -15.36 13.81 -18.82
C LYS A 43 -14.77 14.34 -17.52
N ALA A 44 -14.88 15.64 -17.26
CA ALA A 44 -14.42 16.24 -16.01
C ALA A 44 -15.19 15.68 -14.80
N LYS A 45 -16.52 15.55 -14.89
CA LYS A 45 -17.34 14.94 -13.83
C LYS A 45 -17.03 13.46 -13.60
N VAL A 46 -16.78 12.70 -14.67
CA VAL A 46 -16.38 11.29 -14.57
C VAL A 46 -15.03 11.17 -13.88
N LEU A 47 -14.04 12.00 -14.26
CA LEU A 47 -12.72 12.01 -13.64
C LEU A 47 -12.78 12.37 -12.15
N GLU A 48 -13.63 13.34 -11.79
CA GLU A 48 -13.87 13.72 -10.39
C GLU A 48 -14.51 12.56 -9.61
N TYR A 49 -15.46 11.85 -10.21
CA TYR A 49 -16.10 10.69 -9.59
C TYR A 49 -15.11 9.54 -9.39
N GLU A 50 -14.29 9.22 -10.40
CA GLU A 50 -13.21 8.23 -10.29
C GLU A 50 -12.21 8.62 -9.20
N SER A 51 -11.84 9.91 -9.12
CA SER A 51 -10.94 10.40 -8.08
C SER A 51 -11.53 10.22 -6.69
N LYS A 52 -12.82 10.53 -6.47
CA LYS A 52 -13.52 10.29 -5.20
C LYS A 52 -13.57 8.80 -4.86
N VAL A 53 -13.82 7.94 -5.84
CA VAL A 53 -13.85 6.49 -5.64
C VAL A 53 -12.47 5.96 -5.24
N VAL A 54 -11.40 6.45 -5.87
CA VAL A 54 -10.02 6.09 -5.50
C VAL A 54 -9.67 6.63 -4.11
N GLU A 55 -10.11 7.84 -3.77
CA GLU A 55 -9.91 8.43 -2.45
C GLU A 55 -10.62 7.65 -1.35
N SER A 56 -11.90 7.29 -1.55
CA SER A 56 -12.64 6.44 -0.60
C SER A 56 -12.01 5.05 -0.44
N GLN A 57 -11.53 4.42 -1.54
CA GLN A 57 -10.81 3.16 -1.44
C GLN A 57 -9.50 3.28 -0.65
N LYS A 58 -8.77 4.39 -0.85
CA LYS A 58 -7.57 4.70 -0.08
C LYS A 58 -7.89 4.91 1.39
N GLU A 59 -8.96 5.63 1.72
CA GLU A 59 -9.39 5.85 3.10
C GLU A 59 -9.75 4.54 3.79
N ILE A 60 -10.49 3.66 3.12
CA ILE A 60 -10.82 2.32 3.63
C ILE A 60 -9.54 1.51 3.86
N MET A 61 -8.63 1.48 2.89
CA MET A 61 -7.36 0.77 3.02
C MET A 61 -6.51 1.32 4.16
N VAL A 62 -6.46 2.65 4.33
CA VAL A 62 -5.76 3.28 5.46
C VAL A 62 -6.45 2.92 6.78
N ALA A 63 -7.78 2.89 6.84
CA ALA A 63 -8.52 2.48 8.02
C ALA A 63 -8.30 0.99 8.36
N GLU A 64 -8.24 0.10 7.37
CA GLU A 64 -7.91 -1.31 7.55
C GLU A 64 -6.47 -1.52 8.02
N LEU A 65 -5.52 -0.74 7.48
CA LEU A 65 -4.11 -0.76 7.92
C LEU A 65 -3.91 -0.13 9.31
N GLN A 66 -4.80 0.80 9.69
CA GLN A 66 -4.82 1.42 11.02
C GLN A 66 -5.59 0.57 12.04
N GLN A 67 -6.49 -0.33 11.61
CA GLN A 67 -7.17 -1.27 12.50
C GLN A 67 -6.13 -2.15 13.18
N ASP A 68 -5.94 -1.81 14.44
CA ASP A 68 -4.72 -2.02 15.20
C ASP A 68 -4.79 -3.38 15.90
N ASP A 69 -4.38 -4.44 15.23
CA ASP A 69 -4.03 -5.65 15.98
C ASP A 69 -2.67 -5.43 16.65
N LEU A 70 -2.72 -5.12 17.95
CA LEU A 70 -1.56 -5.03 18.84
C LEU A 70 -0.68 -6.29 18.75
N TYR A 71 -1.26 -7.45 18.42
CA TYR A 71 -0.51 -8.68 18.21
C TYR A 71 0.30 -8.64 16.92
N THR A 72 -0.28 -8.17 15.81
CA THR A 72 0.41 -8.10 14.52
C THR A 72 1.51 -7.02 14.47
N LYS A 73 1.31 -5.86 15.15
CA LYS A 73 2.38 -4.85 15.28
C LYS A 73 3.54 -5.32 16.17
N ARG A 74 3.28 -6.16 17.18
CA ARG A 74 4.30 -6.70 18.09
C ARG A 74 4.89 -8.03 17.62
N ALA A 75 4.26 -8.74 16.69
CA ALA A 75 4.79 -9.98 16.11
C ALA A 75 6.18 -9.76 15.50
N ARG A 76 6.40 -8.61 14.83
CA ARG A 76 7.69 -8.23 14.22
C ARG A 76 8.86 -8.22 15.24
N PRO A 77 8.77 -7.55 16.40
CA PRO A 77 9.79 -7.63 17.43
C PRO A 77 9.73 -8.89 18.32
N THR A 78 8.61 -9.62 18.37
CA THR A 78 8.48 -10.80 19.25
C THR A 78 9.42 -11.94 18.85
N VAL A 79 9.64 -12.17 17.56
CA VAL A 79 10.60 -13.18 17.07
C VAL A 79 12.04 -12.83 17.48
N LEU A 80 12.37 -11.53 17.46
CA LEU A 80 13.67 -11.05 17.91
C LEU A 80 13.85 -11.22 19.42
N TYR A 81 12.85 -10.85 20.22
CA TYR A 81 12.89 -11.05 21.67
C TYR A 81 12.93 -12.53 22.06
N ALA A 82 12.16 -13.39 21.37
CA ALA A 82 12.19 -14.83 21.60
C ALA A 82 13.58 -15.42 21.30
N GLY A 83 14.20 -15.04 20.18
CA GLY A 83 15.57 -15.45 19.86
C GLY A 83 16.58 -14.93 20.87
N LEU A 84 16.47 -13.67 21.31
CA LEU A 84 17.34 -13.08 22.32
C LEU A 84 17.22 -13.80 23.68
N ILE A 85 16.01 -14.18 24.07
CA ILE A 85 15.75 -14.93 25.31
C ILE A 85 16.37 -16.33 25.22
N ILE A 86 16.22 -17.03 24.09
CA ILE A 86 16.83 -18.34 23.88
C ILE A 86 18.35 -18.24 23.94
N LEU A 87 18.95 -17.23 23.32
CA LEU A 87 20.39 -16.96 23.39
C LEU A 87 20.85 -16.64 24.81
N LEU A 88 20.11 -15.81 25.54
CA LEU A 88 20.41 -15.44 26.92
C LEU A 88 20.30 -16.65 27.86
N VAL A 89 19.30 -17.51 27.68
CA VAL A 89 19.15 -18.73 28.47
C VAL A 89 20.27 -19.71 28.16
N ASN A 90 20.50 -19.98 26.87
CA ASN A 90 21.42 -21.02 26.43
C ASN A 90 22.89 -20.65 26.64
N HIS A 91 23.28 -19.42 26.28
CA HIS A 91 24.68 -19.00 26.26
C HIS A 91 25.13 -18.21 27.49
N VAL A 92 24.19 -17.64 28.26
CA VAL A 92 24.52 -16.84 29.46
C VAL A 92 24.04 -17.52 30.74
N LEU A 93 22.74 -17.81 30.87
CA LEU A 93 22.18 -18.37 32.11
C LEU A 93 22.64 -19.81 32.37
N LEU A 94 22.64 -20.70 31.37
CA LEU A 94 23.09 -22.09 31.56
C LEU A 94 24.58 -22.20 31.94
N PRO A 95 25.52 -21.47 31.30
CA PRO A 95 26.94 -21.49 31.70
C PRO A 95 27.18 -20.84 33.06
N TRP A 96 26.50 -19.74 33.39
CA TRP A 96 26.60 -19.13 34.71
C TRP A 96 26.00 -20.02 35.81
N ALA A 97 24.86 -20.66 35.55
CA ALA A 97 24.28 -21.65 36.47
C ALA A 97 25.21 -22.86 36.65
N SER A 98 25.91 -23.27 35.59
CA SER A 98 26.94 -24.33 35.66
C SER A 98 28.12 -23.90 36.53
N TYR A 99 28.59 -22.66 36.37
CA TYR A 99 29.68 -22.08 37.18
C TYR A 99 29.31 -22.02 38.67
N PHE A 100 28.09 -21.60 39.01
CA PHE A 100 27.64 -21.52 40.40
C PHE A 100 27.28 -22.88 41.02
N ARG A 101 26.92 -23.89 40.22
CA ARG A 101 26.38 -25.17 40.70
C ARG A 101 27.30 -26.38 40.46
N GLY A 102 28.47 -26.16 39.85
CA GLY A 102 29.51 -27.18 39.63
C GLY A 102 29.11 -28.32 38.69
N MET A 103 28.03 -28.17 37.92
CA MET A 103 27.53 -29.20 37.00
C MET A 103 27.97 -28.90 35.57
N THR A 104 28.42 -29.92 34.84
CA THR A 104 28.73 -29.83 33.41
C THR A 104 27.44 -29.91 32.60
N VAL A 105 26.83 -28.76 32.31
CA VAL A 105 25.68 -28.70 31.40
C VAL A 105 26.19 -28.90 29.97
N PRO A 106 25.55 -29.76 29.16
CA PRO A 106 25.88 -29.89 27.74
C PRO A 106 25.71 -28.54 27.04
N SER A 107 26.73 -28.08 26.31
CA SER A 107 26.61 -26.92 25.45
C SER A 107 25.66 -27.26 24.30
N ILE A 108 24.45 -26.70 24.35
CA ILE A 108 23.50 -26.80 23.24
C ILE A 108 23.93 -25.74 22.24
N ASP A 109 24.88 -26.10 21.37
CA ASP A 109 25.32 -25.22 20.28
C ASP A 109 24.19 -25.13 19.25
N LEU A 110 23.73 -23.90 19.02
CA LEU A 110 22.71 -23.63 18.01
C LEU A 110 23.32 -23.79 16.60
N PRO A 111 22.62 -24.45 15.65
CA PRO A 111 23.11 -24.64 14.29
C PRO A 111 23.42 -23.30 13.60
N SER A 112 24.39 -23.28 12.69
CA SER A 112 24.77 -22.05 11.97
C SER A 112 23.62 -21.45 11.13
N GLU A 113 22.70 -22.30 10.71
CA GLU A 113 21.45 -21.98 10.01
C GLU A 113 20.52 -21.12 10.88
N PHE A 114 20.50 -21.35 12.20
CA PHE A 114 19.74 -20.52 13.13
C PHE A 114 20.30 -19.09 13.17
N TRP A 115 21.62 -18.94 13.19
CA TRP A 115 22.28 -17.63 13.20
C TRP A 115 22.05 -16.86 11.91
N LEU A 116 22.08 -17.54 10.76
CA LEU A 116 21.75 -16.93 9.46
C LEU A 116 20.28 -16.50 9.38
N ALA A 117 19.35 -17.36 9.79
CA ALA A 117 17.93 -17.06 9.77
C ALA A 117 17.58 -15.92 10.75
N TRP A 118 18.06 -16.00 11.99
CA TRP A 118 17.82 -14.98 13.02
C TRP A 118 18.50 -13.65 12.68
N GLY A 119 19.76 -13.68 12.21
CA GLY A 119 20.48 -12.50 11.76
C GLY A 119 19.82 -11.84 10.55
N GLY A 120 19.28 -12.64 9.61
CA GLY A 120 18.50 -12.13 8.47
C GLY A 120 17.23 -11.41 8.91
N VAL A 121 16.45 -12.02 9.83
CA VAL A 121 15.23 -11.40 10.38
C VAL A 121 15.57 -10.12 11.16
N ALA A 122 16.63 -10.14 11.97
CA ALA A 122 17.12 -8.98 12.73
C ALA A 122 17.58 -7.85 11.81
N GLY A 123 18.33 -8.19 10.74
CA GLY A 123 18.81 -7.23 9.76
C GLY A 123 17.69 -6.56 8.98
N ILE A 124 16.72 -7.33 8.48
CA ILE A 124 15.54 -6.79 7.79
C ILE A 124 14.73 -5.88 8.71
N TYR A 125 14.53 -6.28 9.97
CA TYR A 125 13.84 -5.45 10.96
C TYR A 125 14.59 -4.16 11.27
N ALA A 126 15.90 -4.22 11.54
CA ALA A 126 16.72 -3.05 11.83
C ALA A 126 16.75 -2.08 10.64
N PHE A 127 16.85 -2.60 9.42
CA PHE A 127 16.82 -1.80 8.20
C PHE A 127 15.44 -1.16 7.98
N GLY A 128 14.35 -1.91 8.16
CA GLY A 128 12.98 -1.40 8.09
C GLY A 128 12.73 -0.28 9.10
N ARG A 129 13.14 -0.48 10.36
CA ARG A 129 12.98 0.52 11.42
C ARG A 129 13.83 1.77 11.21
N SER A 130 15.03 1.60 10.66
CA SER A 130 15.91 2.73 10.29
C SER A 130 15.28 3.59 9.19
N ARG A 131 14.69 2.94 8.16
CA ARG A 131 13.96 3.65 7.09
C ARG A 131 12.71 4.37 7.60
N GLU A 132 11.93 3.76 8.48
CA GLU A 132 10.77 4.40 9.11
C GLU A 132 11.16 5.69 9.85
N LYS A 133 12.27 5.65 10.62
CA LYS A 133 12.76 6.82 11.36
C LYS A 133 13.25 7.94 10.43
N LEU A 134 13.94 7.60 9.35
CA LEU A 134 14.41 8.56 8.35
C LEU A 134 13.24 9.23 7.59
N ASN A 135 12.18 8.48 7.31
CA ASN A 135 11.03 9.02 6.60
C ASN A 135 10.23 9.99 7.49
N ASN A 136 9.99 9.63 8.75
CA ASN A 136 9.35 10.55 9.72
C ASN A 136 10.18 11.82 9.94
N SER A 137 11.51 11.71 10.03
CA SER A 137 12.39 12.88 10.20
C SER A 137 12.37 13.83 8.99
N LYS A 138 12.08 13.36 7.78
CA LYS A 138 11.94 14.22 6.59
C LYS A 138 10.60 14.94 6.55
N VAL A 139 9.52 14.28 6.98
CA VAL A 139 8.17 14.87 7.03
C VAL A 139 8.11 16.00 8.07
N ASP A 140 8.78 15.87 9.20
CA ASP A 140 8.84 16.94 10.23
C ASP A 140 9.65 18.16 9.79
N LYS A 141 10.56 18.02 8.82
CA LYS A 141 11.36 19.15 8.28
C LYS A 141 10.65 19.93 7.17
N LEU A 142 9.51 19.44 6.70
CA LEU A 142 8.72 20.04 5.63
C LEU A 142 7.46 20.75 6.15
N LYS A 143 7.20 20.66 7.45
CA LYS A 143 6.21 21.47 8.18
C LYS A 143 6.90 22.66 8.84
#